data_AF-A0A4R4Y496-F1
#
_entry.id   AF-A0A4R4Y496-F1
#
_cell.length_a   1.000
_cell.length_b   1.000
_cell.length_c   1.000
_cell.angle_alpha   90.00
_cell.angle_beta   90.00
_cell.angle_gamma   90.00
#
_symmetry.space_group_name_H-M   'P 1'
#
loop_
_entity.id
_entity.type
_entity.pdbx_description
1 polymer ?
#
loop_
_entity_poly.entity_id
_entity_poly.type
_entity_poly.pdbx_seq_one_letter_code
_entity_poly.pdbx_strand_id
1 'polypeptide(L)'
;MTPGTLTGHGQGCESLADKFGQLAGLLQQAEVDDQCFGPIGDAVGLSGIYFDSLHECQDLASKAQQFLVKTKQSLDDTVKDYAETEQQISEMLKKAGEGLGG
;
A
#
# COMPACT_ATOMS: atom_id res chain seq x y z
N MET A 1 -12.71 -9.16 13.47
CA MET A 1 -12.13 -7.80 13.59
C MET A 1 -13.28 -6.80 13.57
N THR A 2 -13.13 -5.62 14.17
CA THR A 2 -14.17 -4.57 14.10
C THR A 2 -13.93 -3.67 12.88
N PRO A 3 -14.96 -3.00 12.33
CA PRO A 3 -14.77 -2.02 11.26
C PRO A 3 -13.73 -0.93 11.59
N GLY A 4 -13.68 -0.50 12.86
CA GLY A 4 -12.67 0.46 13.33
C GLY A 4 -11.24 -0.10 13.28
N THR A 5 -11.05 -1.38 13.60
CA THR A 5 -9.73 -2.05 13.47
C THR A 5 -9.29 -2.15 12.02
N LEU A 6 -10.21 -2.47 11.10
CA LEU A 6 -9.93 -2.55 9.66
C LEU A 6 -9.54 -1.19 9.09
N THR A 7 -10.30 -0.14 9.45
CA THR A 7 -10.03 1.24 9.03
C THR A 7 -8.67 1.72 9.52
N GLY A 8 -8.35 1.49 10.80
CA GLY A 8 -7.06 1.88 11.38
C GLY A 8 -5.88 1.14 10.72
N HIS A 9 -6.06 -0.15 10.40
CA HIS A 9 -5.04 -0.90 9.67
C HIS A 9 -4.86 -0.34 8.24
N GLY A 10 -5.96 -0.01 7.54
CA GLY A 10 -5.92 0.61 6.23
C GLY A 10 -5.20 1.97 6.21
N GLN A 11 -5.38 2.81 7.23
CA GLN A 11 -4.61 4.06 7.39
C GLN A 11 -3.12 3.80 7.60
N GLY A 12 -2.77 2.76 8.37
CA GLY A 12 -1.38 2.33 8.53
C GLY A 12 -0.77 1.88 7.20
N CYS A 13 -1.51 1.10 6.40
CA CYS A 13 -1.09 0.69 5.07
C CYS A 13 -0.84 1.89 4.15
N GLU A 14 -1.73 2.88 4.15
CA GLU A 14 -1.58 4.12 3.36
C GLU A 14 -0.30 4.88 3.74
N SER A 15 -0.08 5.12 5.04
CA SER A 15 1.11 5.84 5.51
C SER A 15 2.41 5.12 5.16
N LEU A 16 2.42 3.78 5.24
CA LEU A 16 3.58 2.99 4.82
C LEU A 16 3.77 3.01 3.29
N ALA A 17 2.69 2.97 2.52
CA ALA A 17 2.75 3.06 1.07
C ALA A 17 3.40 4.38 0.63
N ASP A 18 3.02 5.50 1.23
CA ASP A 18 3.62 6.81 0.95
C ASP A 18 5.12 6.84 1.26
N LYS A 19 5.54 6.20 2.35
CA LYS A 19 6.96 6.10 2.73
C LYS A 19 7.76 5.26 1.74
N PHE A 20 7.20 4.14 1.27
CA PHE A 20 7.86 3.33 0.25
C PHE A 20 7.93 4.02 -1.11
N GLY A 21 6.89 4.80 -1.48
CA GLY A 21 6.94 5.64 -2.68
C GLY A 21 8.03 6.72 -2.58
N GLN A 22 8.16 7.38 -1.43
CA GLN A 22 9.24 8.33 -1.17
C GLN A 22 10.62 7.66 -1.26
N LEU A 23 10.78 6.47 -0.69
CA LEU A 23 12.02 5.70 -0.76
C LEU A 23 12.40 5.37 -2.21
N ALA A 24 11.45 4.90 -3.03
CA ALA A 24 11.70 4.64 -4.45
C ALA A 24 12.17 5.92 -5.18
N GLY A 25 11.56 7.07 -4.88
CA GLY A 25 11.97 8.36 -5.44
C GLY A 25 13.36 8.82 -4.99
N LEU A 26 13.78 8.51 -3.76
CA LEU A 26 15.14 8.77 -3.29
C LEU A 26 16.17 7.86 -3.96
N LEU A 27 15.84 6.58 -4.15
CA LEU A 27 16.70 5.63 -4.84
C LEU A 27 16.90 6.03 -6.31
N GLN A 28 15.85 6.52 -6.97
CA GLN A 28 15.98 7.08 -8.33
C GLN A 28 16.95 8.26 -8.39
N GLN A 29 16.91 9.16 -7.40
CA GLN A 29 17.82 10.31 -7.37
C GLN A 29 19.28 9.88 -7.17
N ALA A 30 19.51 8.79 -6.44
CA ALA A 30 20.85 8.25 -6.21
C ALA A 30 21.46 7.57 -7.45
N GLU A 31 20.66 7.30 -8.49
CA GLU A 31 21.12 6.76 -9.79
C GLU A 31 21.72 7.86 -10.66
N VAL A 32 21.18 9.08 -10.56
CA VAL A 32 21.53 10.21 -11.45
C VAL A 32 22.91 10.81 -11.13
N ASP A 33 23.54 10.40 -10.03
CA ASP A 33 24.89 10.86 -9.64
C ASP A 33 25.99 9.89 -10.10
N ASP A 34 26.26 9.91 -11.41
CA ASP A 34 27.33 9.11 -12.06
C ASP A 34 28.75 9.49 -11.60
N GLN A 35 28.92 10.58 -10.82
CA GLN A 35 30.26 11.07 -10.45
C GLN A 35 30.89 10.33 -9.26
N CYS A 36 30.16 9.40 -8.62
CA CYS A 36 30.60 8.75 -7.39
C CYS A 36 31.75 7.73 -7.58
N PHE A 37 31.84 7.03 -8.72
CA PHE A 37 32.75 5.88 -8.87
C PHE A 37 34.06 6.20 -9.60
N GLY A 38 34.06 7.24 -10.43
CA GLY A 38 35.21 7.66 -11.23
C GLY A 38 35.71 6.58 -12.22
N PRO A 39 36.75 6.90 -13.03
CA PRO A 39 37.18 6.03 -14.12
C PRO A 39 37.68 4.64 -13.67
N ILE A 40 38.21 4.55 -12.44
CA ILE A 40 38.69 3.29 -11.88
C ILE A 40 37.51 2.42 -11.42
N GLY A 41 36.50 3.00 -10.76
CA GLY A 41 35.31 2.28 -10.31
C GLY A 41 34.49 1.72 -11.46
N ASP A 42 34.42 2.45 -12.58
CA ASP A 42 33.79 1.98 -13.81
C ASP A 42 34.57 0.83 -14.47
N ALA A 43 35.91 0.93 -14.51
CA ALA A 43 36.76 -0.10 -15.12
C ALA A 43 36.70 -1.45 -14.37
N VAL A 44 36.40 -1.44 -13.07
CA VAL A 44 36.23 -2.66 -12.26
C VAL A 44 34.76 -3.09 -12.09
N GLY A 45 33.81 -2.41 -12.75
CA GLY A 45 32.39 -2.77 -12.74
C GLY A 45 31.62 -2.45 -11.45
N LEU A 46 32.19 -1.62 -10.57
CA LEU A 46 31.55 -1.27 -9.29
C LEU A 46 30.31 -0.39 -9.50
N SER A 47 30.32 0.48 -10.50
CA SER A 47 29.16 1.29 -10.88
C SER A 47 28.00 0.42 -11.36
N GLY A 48 28.27 -0.58 -12.21
CA GLY A 48 27.24 -1.53 -12.66
C GLY A 48 26.54 -2.27 -11.52
N ILE A 49 27.30 -2.86 -10.60
CA ILE A 49 26.73 -3.57 -9.43
C ILE A 49 25.93 -2.62 -8.53
N TYR A 50 26.43 -1.40 -8.34
CA TYR A 50 25.73 -0.37 -7.57
C TYR A 50 24.38 -0.03 -8.21
N PHE A 51 24.37 0.27 -9.51
CA PHE A 51 23.14 0.64 -10.23
C PHE A 51 22.13 -0.52 -10.29
N ASP A 52 22.59 -1.76 -10.48
CA ASP A 52 21.72 -2.94 -10.44
C ASP A 52 21.08 -3.08 -9.04
N SER A 53 21.87 -2.98 -7.97
CA SER A 53 21.37 -3.06 -6.60
C SER A 53 20.40 -1.92 -6.27
N LEU A 54 20.67 -0.73 -6.80
CA LEU A 54 19.83 0.45 -6.63
C LEU A 54 18.48 0.28 -7.32
N HIS A 55 18.49 -0.21 -8.57
CA HIS A 55 17.28 -0.53 -9.33
C HIS A 55 16.46 -1.60 -8.60
N GLU A 56 17.09 -2.69 -8.15
CA GLU A 56 16.40 -3.75 -7.40
C GLU A 56 15.72 -3.20 -6.12
N CYS A 57 16.41 -2.33 -5.40
CA CYS A 57 15.86 -1.68 -4.20
C CYS A 57 14.67 -0.77 -4.55
N GLN A 58 14.77 0.01 -5.62
CA GLN A 58 13.70 0.89 -6.08
C GLN A 58 12.47 0.08 -6.50
N ASP A 59 12.69 -1.01 -7.22
CA ASP A 59 11.66 -1.94 -7.67
C ASP A 59 10.93 -2.58 -6.49
N LEU A 60 11.68 -3.02 -5.49
CA LEU A 60 11.13 -3.63 -4.28
C LEU A 60 10.32 -2.60 -3.47
N ALA A 61 10.82 -1.38 -3.32
CA ALA A 61 10.10 -0.29 -2.67
C ALA A 61 8.77 0.01 -3.40
N SER A 62 8.80 0.07 -4.73
CA SER A 62 7.60 0.29 -5.55
C SER A 62 6.58 -0.85 -5.41
N LYS A 63 7.04 -2.11 -5.39
CA LYS A 63 6.18 -3.29 -5.15
C LYS A 63 5.56 -3.27 -3.75
N ALA A 64 6.33 -2.88 -2.73
CA ALA A 64 5.83 -2.74 -1.36
C ALA A 64 4.74 -1.66 -1.26
N GLN A 65 4.95 -0.50 -1.89
CA GLN A 65 3.93 0.55 -2.00
C GLN A 65 2.64 0.00 -2.63
N GLN A 66 2.73 -0.65 -3.79
CA GLN A 66 1.57 -1.20 -4.49
C GLN A 66 0.82 -2.26 -3.66
N PHE A 67 1.55 -3.12 -2.96
CA PHE A 67 0.96 -4.11 -2.08
C PHE A 67 0.11 -3.44 -0.98
N LEU A 68 0.66 -2.44 -0.31
CA LEU A 68 -0.01 -1.73 0.78
C LEU A 68 -1.25 -0.95 0.31
N VAL A 69 -1.18 -0.32 -0.87
CA VAL A 69 -2.35 0.34 -1.49
C VAL A 69 -3.47 -0.66 -1.75
N LYS A 70 -3.14 -1.82 -2.33
CA LYS A 70 -4.13 -2.89 -2.58
C LYS A 70 -4.70 -3.46 -1.28
N THR A 71 -3.87 -3.61 -0.25
CA THR A 71 -4.33 -4.05 1.07
C THR A 71 -5.32 -3.05 1.66
N LYS A 72 -5.03 -1.74 1.63
CA LYS A 72 -5.98 -0.70 2.07
C LYS A 72 -7.30 -0.83 1.31
N GLN A 73 -7.25 -0.91 -0.01
CA GLN A 73 -8.46 -1.03 -0.83
C GLN A 73 -9.30 -2.25 -0.43
N SER A 74 -8.68 -3.41 -0.22
CA SER A 74 -9.38 -4.61 0.24
C SER A 74 -10.00 -4.46 1.63
N LEU A 75 -9.35 -3.71 2.53
CA LEU A 75 -9.88 -3.42 3.87
C LEU A 75 -11.07 -2.47 3.78
N ASP A 76 -10.99 -1.43 2.96
CA ASP A 76 -12.08 -0.47 2.73
C ASP A 76 -13.30 -1.17 2.12
N ASP A 77 -13.09 -2.06 1.15
CA ASP A 77 -14.15 -2.90 0.57
C ASP A 77 -14.80 -3.80 1.64
N THR A 78 -13.99 -4.42 2.50
CA THR A 78 -14.50 -5.25 3.60
C THR A 78 -15.35 -4.42 4.59
N VAL A 79 -14.91 -3.21 4.93
CA VAL A 79 -15.67 -2.31 5.82
C VAL A 79 -17.01 -1.93 5.19
N LYS A 80 -17.02 -1.66 3.88
CA LYS A 80 -18.24 -1.36 3.13
C LYS A 80 -19.20 -2.54 3.14
N ASP A 81 -18.74 -3.75 2.88
CA ASP A 81 -19.56 -4.96 2.88
C ASP A 81 -20.23 -5.20 4.26
N TYR A 82 -19.51 -4.93 5.36
CA TYR A 82 -20.08 -4.99 6.70
C TYR A 82 -21.24 -4.00 6.88
N ALA A 83 -21.06 -2.75 6.45
CA ALA A 83 -22.08 -1.71 6.57
C ALA A 83 -23.33 -2.02 5.73
N GLU A 84 -23.14 -2.50 4.49
CA GLU A 84 -24.24 -2.90 3.61
C GLU A 84 -25.02 -4.09 4.19
N THR A 85 -24.31 -5.08 4.73
CA THR A 85 -24.93 -6.24 5.38
C THR A 85 -25.75 -5.83 6.61
N GLU A 86 -25.21 -4.96 7.46
CA GLU A 86 -25.92 -4.45 8.64
C GLU A 86 -27.18 -3.67 8.26
N GLN A 87 -27.09 -2.85 7.21
CA GLN A 87 -28.25 -2.11 6.70
C GLN A 87 -29.34 -3.05 6.18
N GLN A 88 -28.99 -4.07 5.39
CA GLN A 88 -29.96 -5.05 4.89
C GLN A 88 -30.65 -5.82 6.01
N ILE A 89 -29.90 -6.23 7.04
CA ILE A 89 -30.46 -6.92 8.21
C ILE A 89 -31.41 -5.98 8.97
N SER A 90 -31.01 -4.72 9.18
CA SER A 90 -31.85 -3.71 9.85
C SER A 90 -33.17 -3.48 9.11
N GLU A 91 -33.11 -3.36 7.77
CA GLU A 91 -34.29 -3.20 6.93
C GLU A 91 -35.21 -4.42 6.95
N MET A 92 -34.64 -5.64 6.91
CA MET A 92 -35.41 -6.87 7.05
C MET A 92 -36.10 -6.98 8.42
N LEU A 93 -35.39 -6.64 9.50
CA LEU A 93 -35.95 -6.64 10.85
C LEU A 93 -37.08 -5.62 11.01
N LYS A 94 -36.92 -4.41 10.46
CA LYS A 94 -37.98 -3.39 10.45
C LYS A 94 -39.23 -3.90 9.74
N LYS A 95 -39.08 -4.43 8.52
CA LYS A 95 -40.20 -5.00 7.74
C LYS A 95 -40.89 -6.15 8.47
N ALA A 96 -40.13 -7.03 9.12
CA ALA A 96 -40.68 -8.13 9.92
C ALA A 96 -41.45 -7.61 11.15
N GLY A 97 -40.93 -6.58 11.83
CA GLY A 97 -41.59 -5.94 12.98
C GLY A 97 -42.88 -5.23 12.60
N GLU A 98 -42.90 -4.53 11.47
CA GLU A 98 -44.12 -3.90 10.91
C GLU A 98 -45.21 -4.94 10.58
N GLY A 99 -44.83 -6.13 10.11
CA GLY A 99 -45.77 -7.22 9.81
C GLY A 99 -46.29 -8.00 11.02
N LEU A 100 -45.66 -7.88 12.18
CA LEU A 100 -46.08 -8.53 13.44
C LEU A 100 -46.86 -7.59 14.38
N GLY A 101 -46.82 -6.28 14.12
CA GLY A 101 -47.49 -5.25 14.92
C GLY A 101 -48.89 -4.84 14.43
N GLY A 102 -49.40 -5.47 13.37
CA GLY A 102 -50.77 -5.32 12.86
C GLY A 102 -51.59 -6.59 13.09
#